data_AF-A0A836RVB0-F1
#
_entry.id   AF-A0A836RVB0-F1
#
_cell.length_a   1.000
_cell.length_b   1.000
_cell.length_c   1.000
_cell.angle_alpha   90.00
_cell.angle_beta   90.00
_cell.angle_gamma   90.00
#
_symmetry.space_group_name_H-M   'P 1'
#
loop_
_entity.id
_entity.type
_entity.pdbx_description
1 polymer ?
#
loop_
_entity_poly.entity_id
_entity_poly.type
_entity_poly.pdbx_seq_one_letter_code
_entity_poly.pdbx_strand_id
1 'polypeptide(L)'
;MTAITPQVIEQIISQVVAEANLRDVRPFSYDAANDLISFGASRVGAVAPSCPPKYELARWIDHTLLKPDATKADVEKICKEAVENYFASVCINPTWVPLAYRLLRASQTRVCTVVGFP
;
A
#
# COMPACT_ATOMS: atom_id res chain seq x y z
N MET A 1 -11.75 33.70 31.23
CA MET A 1 -11.94 32.24 31.04
C MET A 1 -11.95 32.00 29.54
N THR A 2 -10.79 31.70 28.96
CA THR A 2 -10.61 31.60 27.50
C THR A 2 -11.30 30.33 27.02
N ALA A 3 -12.35 30.46 26.22
CA ALA A 3 -13.04 29.31 25.66
C ALA A 3 -12.08 28.52 24.77
N ILE A 4 -12.08 27.20 24.88
CA ILE A 4 -11.33 26.32 23.98
C ILE A 4 -12.00 26.42 22.61
N THR A 5 -11.48 27.30 21.75
CA THR A 5 -11.96 27.43 20.37
C THR A 5 -11.35 26.32 19.51
N PRO A 6 -12.03 25.89 18.41
CA PRO A 6 -11.51 24.86 17.50
C PRO A 6 -10.08 25.14 17.00
N GLN A 7 -9.74 26.42 16.82
CA GLN A 7 -8.39 26.87 16.42
C GLN A 7 -7.30 26.50 17.43
N VAL A 8 -7.60 26.56 18.74
CA VAL A 8 -6.65 26.20 19.79
C VAL A 8 -6.47 24.69 19.86
N ILE A 9 -7.54 23.92 19.61
CA ILE A 9 -7.48 22.46 19.54
C ILE A 9 -6.59 22.01 18.37
N GLU A 10 -6.75 22.61 17.19
CA GLU A 10 -5.94 22.30 16.01
C GLU A 10 -4.46 22.64 16.20
N GLN A 11 -4.16 23.75 16.87
CA GLN A 11 -2.77 24.12 17.20
C GLN A 11 -2.12 23.13 18.15
N ILE A 12 -2.84 22.68 19.19
CA ILE A 12 -2.33 21.69 20.15
C ILE A 12 -2.12 20.32 19.47
N ILE A 13 -3.08 19.88 18.64
CA ILE A 13 -2.96 18.61 17.90
C ILE A 13 -1.75 18.66 16.96
N SER A 14 -1.58 19.77 16.22
CA SER A 14 -0.47 19.95 15.29
C SER A 14 0.89 19.92 16.00
N GLN A 15 0.99 20.51 17.21
CA GLN A 15 2.21 20.46 18.03
C GLN A 15 2.51 19.05 18.54
N VAL A 16 1.50 18.34 19.06
CA VAL A 16 1.68 16.96 19.58
C VAL A 16 2.05 15.98 18.46
N VAL A 17 1.47 16.12 17.27
CA VAL A 17 1.79 15.29 16.09
C VAL A 17 3.22 15.54 15.60
N ALA A 18 3.68 16.80 15.63
CA ALA A 18 5.05 17.15 15.25
C ALA A 18 6.09 16.61 16.24
N GLU A 19 5.82 16.65 17.55
CA GLU A 19 6.72 16.16 18.59
C GLU A 19 6.81 14.62 18.65
N ALA A 20 5.74 13.91 18.26
CA ALA A 20 5.69 12.45 18.30
C ALA A 20 6.42 11.73 17.14
N ASN A 21 7.02 12.47 16.17
CA ASN A 21 7.71 11.92 15.00
C ASN A 21 6.91 10.84 14.22
N LEU A 22 5.58 10.98 14.23
CA LEU A 22 4.63 10.09 13.56
C LEU A 22 4.47 10.54 12.10
N ARG A 23 5.38 10.10 11.22
CA ARG A 23 5.44 10.56 9.81
C ARG A 23 4.31 10.06 8.89
N ASP A 24 3.44 9.16 9.35
CA ASP A 24 2.39 8.53 8.51
C ASP A 24 0.98 8.54 9.13
N VAL A 25 0.75 9.31 10.19
CA VAL A 25 -0.60 9.47 10.73
C VAL A 25 -1.24 10.67 10.03
N ARG A 26 -2.17 10.44 9.09
CA ARG A 26 -3.06 11.52 8.66
C ARG A 26 -3.78 12.02 9.92
N PRO A 27 -3.63 13.30 10.30
CA PRO A 27 -4.28 13.80 11.50
C PRO A 27 -5.79 13.60 11.36
N PHE A 28 -6.40 13.06 12.41
CA PHE A 28 -7.83 12.92 12.52
C PHE A 28 -8.47 14.31 12.36
N SER A 29 -9.14 14.56 11.23
CA SER A 29 -9.74 15.86 10.94
C SER A 29 -11.01 16.04 11.78
N TYR A 30 -11.05 17.12 12.55
CA TYR A 30 -12.17 17.48 13.42
C TYR A 30 -13.43 17.77 12.59
N ASP A 31 -13.28 18.40 11.43
CA ASP A 31 -14.38 18.69 10.51
C ASP A 31 -15.01 17.40 9.97
N ALA A 32 -14.17 16.44 9.54
CA ALA A 32 -14.66 15.14 9.05
C ALA A 32 -15.37 14.33 10.16
N ALA A 33 -14.90 14.45 11.41
CA ALA A 33 -15.57 13.83 12.55
C ALA A 33 -16.94 14.46 12.83
N ASN A 34 -17.03 15.79 12.76
CA ASN A 34 -18.29 16.51 12.97
C ASN A 34 -19.31 16.23 11.87
N ASP A 35 -18.88 16.12 10.62
CA ASP A 35 -19.74 15.70 9.52
C ASP A 35 -20.34 14.33 9.81
N LEU A 36 -19.54 13.35 10.21
CA LEU A 36 -20.01 12.00 10.54
C LEU A 36 -20.96 11.97 11.75
N ILE A 37 -20.70 12.80 12.77
CA ILE A 37 -21.61 12.95 13.92
C ILE A 37 -22.93 13.59 13.47
N SER A 38 -22.89 14.57 12.57
CA SER A 38 -24.10 15.22 12.03
C SER A 38 -24.97 14.25 11.22
N PHE A 39 -24.37 13.23 10.59
CA PHE A 39 -25.07 12.12 9.95
C PHE A 39 -25.59 11.05 10.95
N GLY A 40 -25.42 11.25 12.27
CA GLY A 40 -25.98 10.40 13.31
C GLY A 40 -25.05 9.31 13.84
N ALA A 41 -23.73 9.38 13.58
CA ALA A 41 -22.78 8.44 14.15
C ALA A 41 -22.63 8.66 15.67
N SER A 42 -23.00 7.66 16.48
CA SER A 42 -22.92 7.74 17.95
C SER A 42 -21.49 7.63 18.51
N ARG A 43 -20.51 7.19 17.71
CA ARG A 43 -19.09 7.08 18.10
C ARG A 43 -18.19 7.13 16.87
N VAL A 44 -17.18 8.00 16.89
CA VAL A 44 -16.11 8.04 15.89
C VAL A 44 -14.80 7.71 16.60
N GLY A 45 -14.06 6.72 16.09
CA GLY A 45 -12.76 6.32 16.64
C GLY A 45 -11.74 6.18 15.53
N ALA A 46 -10.49 6.57 15.80
CA ALA A 46 -9.38 6.32 14.89
C ALA A 46 -8.86 4.90 15.12
N VAL A 47 -8.86 4.08 14.07
CA VAL A 47 -8.17 2.78 14.07
C VAL A 47 -6.84 3.00 13.35
N ALA A 48 -5.73 2.58 13.96
CA ALA A 48 -4.45 2.52 13.25
C ALA A 48 -4.64 1.69 11.97
N PRO A 49 -3.97 1.99 10.85
CA PRO A 49 -4.14 1.24 9.61
C PRO A 49 -3.56 -0.17 9.81
N SER A 50 -4.35 -1.09 10.36
CA SER A 50 -3.95 -2.49 10.58
C SER A 50 -4.30 -3.38 9.39
N CYS A 51 -4.97 -2.83 8.37
CA CYS A 51 -5.20 -3.52 7.11
C CYS A 51 -5.32 -2.47 5.99
N PRO A 52 -4.55 -2.60 4.90
CA PRO A 52 -4.78 -1.78 3.72
C PRO A 52 -6.23 -2.02 3.26
N PRO A 53 -6.93 -0.98 2.80
CA PRO A 53 -8.30 -1.13 2.35
C PRO A 53 -8.36 -2.18 1.22
N LYS A 54 -9.48 -2.93 1.11
CA LYS A 54 -9.62 -4.09 0.19
C LYS A 54 -9.14 -3.83 -1.25
N TYR A 55 -9.13 -2.58 -1.70
CA TYR A 55 -8.69 -2.16 -3.02
C TYR A 55 -7.16 -2.08 -3.21
N GLU A 56 -6.34 -2.25 -2.17
CA GLU A 56 -4.87 -2.23 -2.25
C GLU A 56 -4.21 -3.62 -2.14
N LEU A 57 -5.00 -4.69 -2.02
CA LEU A 57 -4.47 -6.06 -1.82
C LEU A 57 -3.44 -6.47 -2.88
N ALA A 58 -3.64 -6.05 -4.14
CA ALA A 58 -2.71 -6.37 -5.23
C ALA A 58 -1.26 -5.93 -4.94
N ARG A 59 -1.09 -4.81 -4.22
CA ARG A 59 0.24 -4.25 -3.87
C ARG A 59 0.99 -5.06 -2.82
N TRP A 60 0.39 -6.14 -2.33
CA TRP A 60 0.95 -7.08 -1.36
C TRP A 60 1.17 -8.47 -1.95
N ILE A 61 0.79 -8.70 -3.22
CA ILE A 61 0.87 -9.99 -3.88
C ILE A 61 2.12 -10.04 -4.76
N ASP A 62 2.89 -11.11 -4.57
CA ASP A 62 3.97 -11.51 -5.47
C ASP A 62 3.44 -12.58 -6.44
N HIS A 63 3.30 -12.21 -7.71
CA HIS A 63 2.82 -13.12 -8.75
C HIS A 63 3.92 -14.12 -9.10
N THR A 64 3.72 -15.39 -8.77
CA THR A 64 4.82 -16.38 -8.69
C THR A 64 4.73 -17.44 -9.78
N LEU A 65 5.84 -17.64 -10.50
CA LEU A 65 6.05 -18.73 -11.47
C LEU A 65 7.43 -19.35 -11.27
N LEU A 66 7.49 -20.44 -10.51
CA LEU A 66 8.72 -21.19 -10.21
C LEU A 66 8.72 -22.61 -10.77
N LYS A 67 7.76 -22.91 -11.67
CA LYS A 67 7.71 -24.20 -12.36
C LYS A 67 8.98 -24.41 -13.20
N PRO A 68 9.66 -25.57 -13.10
CA PRO A 68 10.91 -25.82 -13.83
C PRO A 68 10.70 -25.89 -15.35
N ASP A 69 9.50 -26.25 -15.79
CA ASP A 69 9.04 -26.33 -17.17
C ASP A 69 8.44 -25.01 -17.68
N ALA A 70 8.56 -23.90 -16.91
CA ALA A 70 8.07 -22.60 -17.33
C ALA A 70 8.72 -22.17 -18.65
N THR A 71 7.88 -21.85 -19.63
CA THR A 71 8.32 -21.39 -20.95
C THR A 71 8.46 -19.87 -20.99
N LYS A 72 9.13 -19.37 -22.03
CA LYS A 72 9.21 -17.93 -22.29
C LYS A 72 7.82 -17.27 -22.39
N ALA A 73 6.86 -17.95 -23.02
CA ALA A 73 5.50 -17.44 -23.17
C ALA A 73 4.78 -17.31 -21.82
N ASP A 74 5.04 -18.24 -20.89
CA ASP A 74 4.48 -18.17 -19.54
C ASP A 74 5.06 -16.98 -18.76
N VAL A 75 6.36 -16.70 -18.92
CA VAL A 75 7.01 -15.53 -18.31
C VAL A 75 6.48 -14.21 -18.88
N GLU A 76 6.21 -14.16 -20.19
CA GLU A 76 5.60 -12.99 -20.82
C GLU A 76 4.16 -12.77 -20.31
N LYS A 77 3.39 -13.86 -20.21
CA LYS A 77 2.01 -13.84 -19.70
C LYS A 77 1.96 -13.36 -18.25
N ILE A 78 2.78 -13.93 -17.36
CA ILE A 78 2.78 -13.57 -15.94
C ILE A 78 3.20 -12.12 -15.72
N CYS A 79 4.19 -11.62 -16.48
CA CYS A 79 4.59 -10.22 -16.41
C CYS A 79 3.45 -9.29 -16.84
N LYS A 80 2.72 -9.66 -17.90
CA LYS A 80 1.57 -8.88 -18.37
C LYS A 80 0.45 -8.84 -17.34
N GLU A 81 0.06 -9.99 -16.80
CA GLU A 81 -0.96 -10.08 -15.75
C GLU A 81 -0.59 -9.26 -14.52
N ALA A 82 0.70 -9.25 -14.15
CA ALA A 82 1.16 -8.50 -13.00
C ALA A 82 1.10 -6.99 -13.19
N VAL A 83 1.34 -6.50 -14.40
CA VAL A 83 1.15 -5.09 -14.75
C VAL A 83 -0.32 -4.72 -14.78
N GLU A 84 -1.17 -5.55 -15.38
CA GLU A 84 -2.62 -5.31 -15.49
C GLU A 84 -3.30 -5.24 -14.12
N ASN A 85 -2.86 -6.08 -13.18
CA ASN A 85 -3.41 -6.15 -11.82
C ASN A 85 -2.65 -5.29 -10.80
N TYR A 86 -1.61 -4.56 -11.21
CA TYR A 86 -0.79 -3.71 -10.34
C TYR A 86 -0.17 -4.47 -9.16
N PHE A 87 0.31 -5.70 -9.39
CA PHE A 87 0.94 -6.51 -8.35
C PHE A 87 2.25 -5.90 -7.84
N ALA A 88 2.66 -6.32 -6.64
CA ALA A 88 3.86 -5.85 -5.96
C ALA A 88 5.13 -6.26 -6.73
N SER A 89 5.25 -7.56 -7.01
CA SER A 89 6.36 -8.11 -7.77
C SER A 89 5.97 -9.36 -8.55
N VAL A 90 6.86 -9.77 -9.46
CA VAL A 90 6.81 -11.04 -10.17
C VAL A 90 7.97 -11.91 -9.68
N CYS A 91 7.66 -13.05 -9.07
CA CYS A 91 8.65 -14.00 -8.55
C CYS A 91 8.90 -15.12 -9.57
N ILE A 92 10.14 -15.20 -10.09
CA ILE A 92 10.54 -16.12 -11.16
C ILE A 92 11.92 -16.73 -10.94
N ASN A 93 12.20 -17.85 -11.63
CA ASN A 93 13.52 -18.47 -11.61
C ASN A 93 14.61 -17.51 -12.18
N PRO A 94 15.85 -17.56 -11.67
CA PRO A 94 16.93 -16.64 -12.04
C PRO A 94 17.21 -16.53 -13.54
N THR A 95 17.06 -17.65 -14.27
CA THR A 95 17.22 -17.73 -15.73
C THR A 95 16.36 -16.70 -16.48
N TRP A 96 15.19 -16.36 -15.93
CA TRP A 96 14.20 -15.50 -16.56
C TRP A 96 14.28 -14.02 -16.13
N VAL A 97 15.13 -13.69 -15.15
CA VAL A 97 15.28 -12.31 -14.62
C VAL A 97 15.59 -11.28 -15.71
N PRO A 98 16.52 -11.51 -16.67
CA PRO A 98 16.80 -10.53 -17.72
C PRO A 98 15.59 -10.26 -18.62
N LEU A 99 14.74 -11.27 -18.84
CA LEU A 99 13.53 -11.13 -19.64
C LEU A 99 12.48 -10.29 -18.90
N ALA A 100 12.17 -10.66 -17.65
CA ALA A 100 11.18 -9.95 -16.86
C ALA A 100 11.59 -8.50 -16.58
N TYR A 101 12.87 -8.24 -16.35
CA TYR A 101 13.37 -6.87 -16.17
C TYR A 101 13.10 -5.99 -17.41
N ARG A 102 13.27 -6.53 -18.62
CA ARG A 102 12.95 -5.79 -19.85
C ARG A 102 11.44 -5.53 -19.99
N LEU A 103 10.61 -6.50 -19.64
CA LEU A 103 9.15 -6.40 -19.75
C LEU A 103 8.55 -5.44 -18.71
N LEU A 104 9.08 -5.43 -17.49
CA LEU A 104 8.57 -4.64 -16.37
C LEU A 104 9.25 -3.28 -16.21
N ARG A 105 10.18 -2.90 -17.11
CA ARG A 105 10.98 -1.66 -16.99
C ARG A 105 10.13 -0.39 -16.86
N ALA A 106 8.95 -0.37 -17.48
CA ALA A 106 8.05 0.78 -17.48
C ALA A 106 6.90 0.65 -16.46
N SER A 107 6.85 -0.42 -15.67
CA SER A 107 5.77 -0.67 -14.70
C SER A 107 6.23 -0.42 -13.26
N GLN A 108 5.26 -0.37 -12.33
CA GLN A 108 5.54 -0.29 -10.90
C GLN A 108 5.80 -1.67 -10.26
N THR A 109 5.62 -2.74 -11.02
CA THR A 109 5.78 -4.12 -10.55
C THR A 109 7.25 -4.48 -10.56
N ARG A 110 7.76 -4.97 -9.43
CA ARG A 110 9.18 -5.32 -9.27
C ARG A 110 9.48 -6.72 -9.79
N VAL A 111 10.75 -6.99 -10.09
CA VAL A 111 11.23 -8.35 -10.34
C VAL A 111 11.73 -8.93 -9.02
N CYS A 112 11.24 -10.11 -8.66
CA CYS A 112 11.68 -10.93 -7.54
C CYS A 112 12.24 -12.25 -8.08
N THR A 113 13.29 -12.77 -7.46
CA THR A 113 13.86 -14.07 -7.83
C THR A 113 14.33 -14.82 -6.59
N VAL A 114 14.39 -16.14 -6.71
CA VAL A 114 14.81 -17.06 -5.66
C VAL A 114 16.28 -17.45 -5.87
N VAL A 115 17.03 -17.65 -4.79
CA VAL A 115 18.42 -18.11 -4.80
C VAL A 115 18.51 -19.35 -3.92
N GLY A 116 19.03 -20.45 -4.47
CA GLY A 116 19.08 -21.74 -3.75
C GLY A 116 17.72 -22.43 -3.66
N PHE A 117 17.00 -22.51 -4.78
CA PHE A 117 15.64 -23.10 -4.90
C PHE A 117 15.61 -24.19 -5.99
N PRO A 118 14.77 -25.24 -5.88
CA PRO A 118 13.91 -25.55 -4.75
C PRO A 118 14.69 -26.06 -3.52
#